data_AF-A0A7W1H8L8-F1
#
_entry.id   AF-A0A7W1H8L8-F1
#
_cell.length_a   1.000
_cell.length_b   1.000
_cell.length_c   1.000
_cell.angle_alpha   90.00
_cell.angle_beta   90.00
_cell.angle_gamma   90.00
#
_symmetry.space_group_name_H-M   'P 1'
#
loop_
_entity.id
_entity.type
_entity.pdbx_description
1 polymer ?
#
loop_
_entity_poly.entity_id
_entity_poly.type
_entity_poly.pdbx_seq_one_letter_code
_entity_poly.pdbx_strand_id
1 'polypeptide(L)'
;MQQFVGPPAEHQVATLAEPVVEVARRILAARADEVAHYAKLYPLLLAEMDEIMADWDRNTDELPWSLLERSERQNDLSTVITRVIDCAMSSASRKERVDGIIAAACSHGQCRRKQGLDVPSIFREYDAVRAATWHHLKTLASAPTSYDAIFVIDGLLSIATRVTVLGYHRDEMEANGLWSKHLLELKESVRS
;
A
#
# COMPACT_ATOMS: atom_id res chain seq x y z
N MET A 1 49.83 -37.12 44.17
CA MET A 1 49.67 -36.60 42.78
C MET A 1 48.43 -35.74 42.74
N GLN A 2 48.58 -34.42 42.76
CA GLN A 2 47.46 -33.48 42.64
C GLN A 2 47.12 -33.30 41.15
N GLN A 3 45.85 -33.55 40.78
CA GLN A 3 45.32 -33.23 39.45
C GLN A 3 44.89 -31.75 39.45
N PHE A 4 45.55 -30.95 38.62
CA PHE A 4 45.11 -29.59 38.28
C PHE A 4 43.90 -29.68 37.35
N VAL A 5 42.74 -29.23 37.82
CA VAL A 5 41.57 -28.96 36.97
C VAL A 5 41.72 -27.52 36.49
N GLY A 6 42.09 -27.33 35.22
CA GLY A 6 42.09 -26.02 34.58
C GLY A 6 40.65 -25.49 34.47
N PRO A 7 40.44 -24.16 34.53
CA PRO A 7 39.11 -23.59 34.41
C PRO A 7 38.51 -23.88 33.03
N PRO A 8 37.18 -24.05 32.92
CA PRO A 8 36.52 -24.29 31.64
C PRO A 8 36.70 -23.08 30.74
N ALA A 9 37.10 -23.32 29.49
CA ALA A 9 37.20 -22.30 28.47
C ALA A 9 35.82 -21.64 28.28
N GLU A 10 35.71 -20.38 28.68
CA GLU A 10 34.58 -19.53 28.35
C GLU A 10 34.43 -19.52 26.82
N HIS A 11 33.39 -20.18 26.32
CA HIS A 11 32.91 -19.97 24.96
C HIS A 11 32.39 -18.53 24.87
N GLN A 12 33.28 -17.60 24.53
CA GLN A 12 32.88 -16.31 24.02
C GLN A 12 32.24 -16.54 22.66
N VAL A 13 30.91 -16.71 22.66
CA VAL A 13 30.11 -16.52 21.44
C VAL A 13 30.16 -15.02 21.15
N ALA A 14 31.19 -14.60 20.42
CA ALA A 14 31.26 -13.28 19.84
C ALA A 14 30.20 -13.22 18.74
N THR A 15 28.98 -12.83 19.09
CA THR A 15 27.95 -12.46 18.12
C THR A 15 28.42 -11.18 17.46
N LEU A 16 29.19 -11.29 16.36
CA LEU A 16 29.51 -10.16 15.50
C LEU A 16 28.18 -9.62 14.97
N ALA A 17 27.72 -8.52 15.55
CA ALA A 17 26.52 -7.82 15.09
C ALA A 17 26.74 -7.46 13.63
N GLU A 18 25.94 -8.05 12.74
CA GLU A 18 25.98 -7.77 11.31
C GLU A 18 25.79 -6.26 11.08
N PRO A 19 26.64 -5.61 10.25
CA PRO A 19 26.45 -4.19 9.94
C PRO A 19 25.08 -3.93 9.33
N VAL A 20 24.40 -2.88 9.79
CA VAL A 20 23.06 -2.47 9.28
C VAL A 20 23.03 -2.32 7.76
N VAL A 21 24.14 -1.91 7.15
CA VAL A 21 24.29 -1.77 5.70
C VAL A 21 24.19 -3.12 4.97
N GLU A 22 24.73 -4.20 5.54
CA GLU A 22 24.65 -5.54 4.94
C GLU A 22 23.23 -6.09 5.04
N VAL A 23 22.60 -5.92 6.20
CA VAL A 23 21.18 -6.25 6.41
C VAL A 23 20.30 -5.51 5.40
N ALA A 24 20.52 -4.20 5.23
CA ALA A 24 19.77 -3.39 4.27
C ALA A 24 19.96 -3.89 2.83
N ARG A 25 21.18 -4.26 2.43
CA ARG A 25 21.45 -4.81 1.09
C ARG A 25 20.72 -6.13 0.87
N ARG A 26 20.75 -7.04 1.86
CA ARG A 26 20.03 -8.32 1.79
C ARG A 26 18.52 -8.12 1.68
N ILE A 27 17.95 -7.18 2.42
CA ILE A 27 16.51 -6.85 2.34
C ILE A 27 16.15 -6.30 0.95
N LEU A 28 16.96 -5.40 0.40
CA LEU A 28 16.71 -4.84 -0.94
C LEU A 28 16.81 -5.90 -2.03
N ALA A 29 17.80 -6.80 -1.95
CA ALA A 29 17.95 -7.92 -2.88
C ALA A 29 16.76 -8.88 -2.80
N ALA A 30 16.38 -9.30 -1.59
CA ALA A 30 15.22 -10.17 -1.38
C ALA A 30 13.92 -9.55 -1.94
N ARG A 31 13.75 -8.23 -1.80
CA ARG A 31 12.61 -7.52 -2.41
C ARG A 31 12.69 -7.50 -3.93
N ALA A 32 13.87 -7.26 -4.51
CA ALA A 32 14.05 -7.29 -5.96
C ALA A 32 13.67 -8.66 -6.53
N ASP A 33 14.06 -9.74 -5.84
CA ASP A 33 13.67 -11.11 -6.20
C ASP A 33 12.16 -11.34 -6.03
N GLU A 34 11.57 -10.86 -4.92
CA GLU A 34 10.13 -10.96 -4.64
C GLU A 34 9.27 -10.24 -5.69
N VAL A 35 9.72 -9.10 -6.25
CA VAL A 35 8.95 -8.39 -7.28
C VAL A 35 9.33 -8.78 -8.71
N ALA A 36 10.35 -9.63 -8.89
CA ALA A 36 10.84 -10.00 -10.20
C ALA A 36 9.76 -10.65 -11.06
N HIS A 37 8.85 -11.44 -10.46
CA HIS A 37 7.73 -12.05 -11.19
C HIS A 37 6.65 -11.04 -11.61
N TYR A 38 6.65 -9.84 -11.04
CA TYR A 38 5.79 -8.72 -11.46
C TYR A 38 6.46 -7.75 -12.44
N ALA A 39 7.76 -7.90 -12.74
CA ALA A 39 8.52 -6.90 -13.50
C ALA A 39 7.91 -6.55 -14.87
N LYS A 40 7.23 -7.50 -15.53
CA LYS A 40 6.50 -7.26 -16.77
C LYS A 40 5.08 -6.73 -16.54
N LEU A 41 4.42 -7.18 -15.47
CA LEU A 41 3.03 -6.81 -15.16
C LEU A 41 2.93 -5.36 -14.67
N TYR A 42 3.90 -4.89 -13.90
CA TYR A 42 3.92 -3.55 -13.34
C TYR A 42 3.77 -2.42 -14.39
N PRO A 43 4.62 -2.30 -15.43
CA PRO A 43 4.46 -1.26 -16.43
C PRO A 43 3.19 -1.44 -17.28
N LEU A 44 2.73 -2.68 -17.49
CA LEU A 44 1.49 -2.94 -18.22
C LEU A 44 0.27 -2.44 -17.43
N LEU A 45 0.20 -2.76 -16.14
CA LEU A 45 -0.91 -2.33 -15.29
C LEU A 45 -0.93 -0.82 -15.09
N LEU A 46 0.24 -0.17 -14.99
CA LEU A 46 0.31 1.30 -14.98
C LEU A 46 -0.17 1.91 -16.30
N ALA A 47 0.08 1.26 -17.45
CA ALA A 47 -0.43 1.72 -18.74
C ALA A 47 -1.96 1.57 -18.87
N GLU A 48 -2.57 0.63 -18.14
CA GLU A 48 -4.02 0.44 -18.07
C GLU A 48 -4.73 1.41 -17.12
N MET A 49 -4.02 2.32 -16.43
CA MET A 49 -4.62 3.18 -15.41
C MET A 49 -5.81 3.99 -15.93
N ASP A 50 -5.72 4.54 -17.14
CA ASP A 50 -6.80 5.31 -17.75
C ASP A 50 -8.05 4.44 -17.98
N GLU A 51 -7.87 3.19 -18.40
CA GLU A 51 -8.98 2.25 -18.61
C GLU A 51 -9.55 1.73 -17.28
N ILE A 52 -8.71 1.47 -16.27
CA ILE A 52 -9.15 1.13 -14.91
C ILE A 52 -10.04 2.25 -14.35
N MET A 53 -9.62 3.51 -14.53
CA MET A 53 -10.39 4.67 -14.10
C MET A 53 -11.67 4.85 -14.91
N ALA A 54 -11.65 4.52 -16.20
CA ALA A 54 -12.85 4.54 -17.04
C ALA A 54 -13.85 3.43 -16.65
N ASP A 55 -13.36 2.23 -16.32
CA ASP A 55 -14.16 1.13 -15.77
C ASP A 55 -14.76 1.50 -14.43
N TRP A 56 -13.99 2.15 -13.56
CA TRP A 56 -14.50 2.69 -12.31
C TRP A 56 -15.60 3.72 -12.55
N ASP A 57 -15.41 4.69 -13.46
CA ASP A 57 -16.41 5.73 -13.76
C ASP A 57 -17.72 5.08 -14.25
N ARG A 58 -17.63 4.12 -15.21
CA ARG A 58 -18.79 3.38 -15.74
C ARG A 58 -19.59 2.61 -14.70
N ASN A 59 -18.91 2.06 -13.68
CA ASN A 59 -19.54 1.22 -12.67
C ASN A 59 -20.04 1.99 -11.44
N THR A 60 -19.97 3.31 -11.46
CA THR A 60 -20.28 4.14 -10.28
C THR A 60 -21.33 5.22 -10.51
N ASP A 61 -22.04 5.17 -11.65
CA ASP A 61 -23.09 6.14 -12.02
C ASP A 61 -24.27 6.22 -11.03
N GLU A 62 -24.53 5.15 -10.27
CA GLU A 62 -25.59 5.12 -9.24
C GLU A 62 -25.10 5.49 -7.83
N LEU A 63 -23.83 5.86 -7.68
CA LEU A 63 -23.21 6.11 -6.37
C LEU A 63 -23.19 7.60 -6.03
N PRO A 64 -23.05 7.98 -4.74
CA PRO A 64 -23.23 9.37 -4.30
C PRO A 64 -22.32 10.42 -4.98
N TRP A 65 -21.17 10.01 -5.50
CA TRP A 65 -20.28 10.90 -6.25
C TRP A 65 -20.69 11.12 -7.71
N SER A 66 -21.68 10.41 -8.25
CA SER A 66 -22.18 10.69 -9.60
C SER A 66 -22.82 12.08 -9.70
N LEU A 67 -23.23 12.66 -8.56
CA LEU A 67 -23.71 14.03 -8.44
C LEU A 67 -22.59 15.09 -8.49
N LEU A 68 -21.32 14.69 -8.36
CA LEU A 68 -20.18 15.59 -8.46
C LEU A 68 -19.81 15.87 -9.91
N GLU A 69 -19.18 17.02 -10.14
CA GLU A 69 -18.56 17.35 -11.43
C GLU A 69 -17.51 16.31 -11.80
N ARG A 70 -17.39 15.97 -13.08
CA ARG A 70 -16.51 14.88 -13.55
C ARG A 70 -15.05 15.06 -13.09
N SER A 71 -14.56 16.30 -13.05
CA SER A 71 -13.22 16.62 -12.55
C SER A 71 -13.04 16.37 -11.05
N GLU A 72 -14.11 16.39 -10.28
CA GLU A 72 -14.12 16.18 -8.82
C GLU A 72 -14.42 14.72 -8.45
N ARG A 73 -15.02 13.96 -9.37
CA ARG A 73 -15.33 12.53 -9.19
C ARG A 73 -14.09 11.71 -8.95
N GLN A 74 -13.04 11.88 -9.74
CA GLN A 74 -11.83 11.05 -9.62
C GLN A 74 -10.87 11.60 -8.55
N ASN A 75 -10.69 12.92 -8.49
CA ASN A 75 -9.78 13.58 -7.54
C ASN A 75 -8.41 12.85 -7.45
N ASP A 76 -7.96 12.45 -6.26
CA ASP A 76 -6.70 11.76 -6.00
C ASP A 76 -6.80 10.24 -6.17
N LEU A 77 -7.95 9.68 -6.58
CA LEU A 77 -8.17 8.23 -6.63
C LEU A 77 -7.18 7.53 -7.56
N SER A 78 -6.92 8.09 -8.74
CA SER A 78 -5.91 7.56 -9.68
C SER A 78 -4.51 7.54 -9.07
N THR A 79 -4.17 8.57 -8.29
CA THR A 79 -2.91 8.64 -7.54
C THR A 79 -2.85 7.56 -6.46
N VAL A 80 -3.95 7.33 -5.74
CA VAL A 80 -4.04 6.24 -4.74
C VAL A 80 -3.79 4.88 -5.39
N ILE A 81 -4.47 4.58 -6.50
CA ILE A 81 -4.32 3.28 -7.19
C ILE A 81 -2.90 3.12 -7.71
N THR A 82 -2.33 4.17 -8.32
CA THR A 82 -0.93 4.18 -8.76
C THR A 82 0.01 3.87 -7.59
N ARG A 83 -0.17 4.51 -6.43
CA ARG A 83 0.66 4.25 -5.25
C ARG A 83 0.48 2.87 -4.65
N VAL A 84 -0.72 2.29 -4.76
CA VAL A 84 -0.95 0.89 -4.40
C VAL A 84 -0.17 -0.05 -5.32
N ILE A 85 -0.23 0.17 -6.63
CA ILE A 85 0.50 -0.63 -7.62
C ILE A 85 2.02 -0.47 -7.43
N ASP A 86 2.51 0.76 -7.26
CA ASP A 86 3.91 1.06 -6.94
C ASP A 86 4.35 0.29 -5.68
N CYS A 87 3.54 0.31 -4.63
CA CYS A 87 3.86 -0.37 -3.38
C CYS A 87 3.91 -1.89 -3.56
N ALA A 88 2.97 -2.44 -4.33
CA ALA A 88 2.88 -3.87 -4.62
C ALA A 88 4.07 -4.38 -5.42
N MET A 89 4.52 -3.63 -6.44
CA MET A 89 5.33 -4.19 -7.51
C MET A 89 6.67 -3.46 -7.77
N SER A 90 6.92 -2.30 -7.17
CA SER A 90 8.19 -1.60 -7.36
C SER A 90 9.30 -2.08 -6.43
N SER A 91 10.54 -1.83 -6.84
CA SER A 91 11.76 -2.05 -6.06
C SER A 91 12.15 -0.85 -5.18
N ALA A 92 11.35 0.23 -5.15
CA ALA A 92 11.59 1.40 -4.31
C ALA A 92 11.68 1.04 -2.82
N SER A 93 12.27 1.89 -1.97
CA SER A 93 12.40 1.55 -0.55
C SER A 93 11.02 1.44 0.13
N ARG A 94 10.90 0.61 1.17
CA ARG A 94 9.65 0.49 1.95
C ARG A 94 9.14 1.86 2.41
N LYS A 95 10.04 2.73 2.86
CA LYS A 95 9.69 4.07 3.32
C LYS A 95 8.99 4.88 2.23
N GLU A 96 9.56 4.92 1.02
CA GLU A 96 8.98 5.65 -0.12
C GLU A 96 7.61 5.08 -0.51
N ARG A 97 7.51 3.75 -0.60
CA ARG A 97 6.25 3.07 -0.98
C ARG A 97 5.13 3.33 0.03
N VAL A 98 5.43 3.15 1.32
CA VAL A 98 4.46 3.33 2.42
C VAL A 98 4.07 4.81 2.56
N ASP A 99 5.04 5.72 2.57
CA ASP A 99 4.76 7.16 2.68
C ASP A 99 3.93 7.65 1.47
N GLY A 100 4.20 7.10 0.27
CA GLY A 100 3.46 7.40 -0.96
C GLY A 100 1.98 7.02 -0.90
N ILE A 101 1.66 5.78 -0.51
CA ILE A 101 0.26 5.35 -0.31
C ILE A 101 -0.41 6.25 0.73
N ILE A 102 0.26 6.47 1.86
CA ILE A 102 -0.34 7.19 2.98
C ILE A 102 -0.69 8.62 2.57
N ALA A 103 0.22 9.32 1.91
CA ALA A 103 0.00 10.68 1.47
C ALA A 103 -1.19 10.78 0.49
N ALA A 104 -1.22 9.91 -0.53
CA ALA A 104 -2.26 9.91 -1.54
C ALA A 104 -3.65 9.60 -0.95
N ALA A 105 -3.75 8.53 -0.14
CA ALA A 105 -5.02 8.11 0.45
C ALA A 105 -5.52 9.11 1.51
N CYS A 106 -4.63 9.70 2.33
CA CYS A 106 -5.01 10.77 3.25
C CYS A 106 -5.55 12.00 2.52
N SER A 107 -4.92 12.40 1.41
CA SER A 107 -5.37 13.52 0.58
C SER A 107 -6.75 13.25 0.00
N HIS A 108 -6.95 12.06 -0.56
CA HIS A 108 -8.23 11.62 -1.10
C HIS A 108 -9.36 11.67 -0.07
N GLY A 109 -9.10 11.17 1.15
CA GLY A 109 -10.07 11.21 2.25
C GLY A 109 -10.51 12.61 2.64
N GLN A 110 -9.57 13.56 2.70
CA GLN A 110 -9.87 14.97 2.97
C GLN A 110 -10.73 15.58 1.85
N CYS A 111 -10.47 15.25 0.59
CA CYS A 111 -11.30 15.71 -0.51
C CYS A 111 -12.72 15.16 -0.43
N ARG A 112 -12.89 13.85 -0.13
CA ARG A 112 -14.21 13.23 0.08
C ARG A 112 -14.99 13.90 1.21
N ARG A 113 -14.30 14.27 2.31
CA ARG A 113 -14.88 15.06 3.41
C ARG A 113 -15.39 16.43 2.94
N LYS A 114 -14.58 17.16 2.18
CA LYS A 114 -14.93 18.48 1.62
C LYS A 114 -16.09 18.42 0.64
N GLN A 115 -16.22 17.31 -0.09
CA GLN A 115 -17.33 17.05 -1.01
C GLN A 115 -18.63 16.60 -0.30
N GLY A 116 -18.60 16.45 1.03
CA GLY A 116 -19.78 16.06 1.80
C GLY A 116 -20.18 14.59 1.64
N LEU A 117 -19.28 13.75 1.12
CA LEU A 117 -19.51 12.31 0.99
C LEU A 117 -19.34 11.62 2.34
N ASP A 118 -20.13 10.60 2.62
CA ASP A 118 -20.06 9.85 3.88
C ASP A 118 -19.01 8.74 3.84
N VAL A 119 -18.61 8.25 5.02
CA VAL A 119 -17.65 7.16 5.16
C VAL A 119 -18.11 5.87 4.45
N PRO A 120 -19.38 5.43 4.54
CA PRO A 120 -19.88 4.29 3.75
C PRO A 120 -19.65 4.42 2.23
N SER A 121 -19.73 5.62 1.67
CA SER A 121 -19.43 5.85 0.25
C SER A 121 -17.97 5.57 -0.08
N ILE A 122 -17.03 5.89 0.81
CA ILE A 122 -15.61 5.54 0.62
C ILE A 122 -15.44 4.02 0.48
N PHE A 123 -16.12 3.22 1.29
CA PHE A 123 -16.02 1.75 1.16
C PHE A 123 -16.52 1.26 -0.20
N ARG A 124 -17.69 1.75 -0.64
CA ARG A 124 -18.24 1.42 -1.97
C ARG A 124 -17.32 1.83 -3.11
N GLU A 125 -16.63 2.97 -2.97
CA GLU A 125 -15.66 3.44 -3.96
C GLU A 125 -14.50 2.46 -4.10
N TYR A 126 -13.93 2.03 -2.97
CA TYR A 126 -12.83 1.06 -2.98
C TYR A 126 -13.26 -0.32 -3.49
N ASP A 127 -14.51 -0.73 -3.27
CA ASP A 127 -15.04 -1.98 -3.83
C ASP A 127 -15.14 -1.90 -5.36
N ALA A 128 -15.57 -0.76 -5.91
CA ALA A 128 -15.57 -0.51 -7.35
C ALA A 128 -14.14 -0.51 -7.92
N VAL A 129 -13.18 0.12 -7.22
CA VAL A 129 -11.75 0.11 -7.61
C VAL A 129 -11.18 -1.32 -7.61
N ARG A 130 -11.50 -2.13 -6.59
CA ARG A 130 -11.09 -3.54 -6.54
C ARG A 130 -11.60 -4.29 -7.77
N ALA A 131 -12.89 -4.18 -8.05
CA ALA A 131 -13.51 -4.85 -9.19
C ALA A 131 -12.86 -4.48 -10.53
N ALA A 132 -12.66 -3.18 -10.79
CA ALA A 132 -11.99 -2.70 -11.99
C ALA A 132 -10.54 -3.21 -12.08
N THR A 133 -9.76 -3.05 -11.01
CA THR A 133 -8.34 -3.48 -10.98
C THR A 133 -8.21 -4.99 -11.21
N TRP A 134 -9.08 -5.80 -10.61
CA TRP A 134 -9.07 -7.25 -10.78
C TRP A 134 -9.43 -7.68 -12.20
N HIS A 135 -10.34 -6.95 -12.86
CA HIS A 135 -10.68 -7.19 -14.26
C HIS A 135 -9.43 -7.07 -15.14
N HIS A 136 -8.73 -5.95 -15.07
CA HIS A 136 -7.50 -5.72 -15.85
C HIS A 136 -6.36 -6.67 -15.48
N LEU A 137 -6.18 -7.02 -14.20
CA LEU A 137 -5.15 -7.99 -13.80
C LEU A 137 -5.35 -9.37 -14.43
N LYS A 138 -6.61 -9.80 -14.61
CA LYS A 138 -6.95 -11.09 -15.23
C LYS A 138 -6.81 -11.07 -16.76
N THR A 139 -6.87 -9.91 -17.39
CA THR A 139 -6.64 -9.77 -18.84
C THR A 139 -5.15 -9.67 -19.17
N LEU A 140 -4.37 -9.02 -18.30
CA LEU A 140 -2.93 -8.78 -18.50
C LEU A 140 -2.04 -9.99 -18.19
N ALA A 141 -2.47 -10.89 -17.30
CA ALA A 141 -1.66 -12.04 -16.89
C ALA A 141 -2.51 -13.30 -16.69
N SER A 142 -1.89 -14.46 -16.93
CA SER A 142 -2.49 -15.75 -16.59
C SER A 142 -2.29 -16.10 -15.12
N ALA A 143 -3.09 -17.04 -14.62
CA ALA A 143 -2.81 -17.68 -13.35
C ALA A 143 -1.47 -18.45 -13.38
N PRO A 144 -0.72 -18.55 -12.26
CA PRO A 144 -1.06 -17.99 -10.94
C PRO A 144 -0.75 -16.50 -10.78
N THR A 145 0.07 -15.91 -11.67
CA THR A 145 0.58 -14.53 -11.54
C THR A 145 -0.52 -13.48 -11.35
N SER A 146 -1.63 -13.59 -12.08
CA SER A 146 -2.77 -12.68 -11.89
C SER A 146 -3.37 -12.76 -10.49
N TYR A 147 -3.45 -13.95 -9.89
CA TYR A 147 -4.01 -14.14 -8.55
C TYR A 147 -3.07 -13.65 -7.46
N ASP A 148 -1.76 -13.88 -7.61
CA ASP A 148 -0.76 -13.35 -6.67
C ASP A 148 -0.79 -11.82 -6.67
N ALA A 149 -0.85 -11.20 -7.86
CA ALA A 149 -0.98 -9.75 -7.99
C ALA A 149 -2.27 -9.22 -7.37
N ILE A 150 -3.41 -9.87 -7.62
CA ILE A 150 -4.70 -9.52 -7.01
C ILE A 150 -4.61 -9.56 -5.48
N PHE A 151 -4.04 -10.63 -4.91
CA PHE A 151 -3.93 -10.79 -3.47
C PHE A 151 -3.10 -9.66 -2.82
N VAL A 152 -1.95 -9.34 -3.41
CA VAL A 152 -1.08 -8.27 -2.89
C VAL A 152 -1.77 -6.89 -3.02
N ILE A 153 -2.34 -6.60 -4.18
CA ILE A 153 -3.02 -5.31 -4.42
C ILE A 153 -4.26 -5.15 -3.52
N ASP A 154 -5.05 -6.20 -3.30
CA ASP A 154 -6.24 -6.12 -2.45
C ASP A 154 -5.89 -5.86 -0.98
N GLY A 155 -4.81 -6.47 -0.49
CA GLY A 155 -4.27 -6.18 0.84
C GLY A 155 -3.87 -4.70 0.98
N LEU A 156 -3.22 -4.14 -0.05
CA LEU A 156 -2.82 -2.73 -0.07
C LEU A 156 -4.00 -1.76 -0.28
N LEU A 157 -5.01 -2.13 -1.08
CA LEU A 157 -6.25 -1.36 -1.21
C LEU A 157 -6.98 -1.30 0.13
N SER A 158 -6.99 -2.39 0.91
CA SER A 158 -7.57 -2.41 2.26
C SER A 158 -6.85 -1.46 3.22
N ILE A 159 -5.51 -1.36 3.10
CA ILE A 159 -4.72 -0.36 3.84
C ILE A 159 -5.09 1.05 3.36
N ALA A 160 -5.13 1.28 2.05
CA ALA A 160 -5.50 2.56 1.48
C ALA A 160 -6.91 3.01 1.92
N THR A 161 -7.90 2.11 1.98
CA THR A 161 -9.24 2.41 2.52
C THR A 161 -9.15 2.92 3.96
N ARG A 162 -8.38 2.24 4.83
CA ARG A 162 -8.18 2.67 6.23
C ARG A 162 -7.51 4.04 6.32
N VAL A 163 -6.50 4.28 5.47
CA VAL A 163 -5.82 5.59 5.40
C VAL A 163 -6.80 6.68 4.95
N THR A 164 -7.62 6.40 3.95
CA THR A 164 -8.60 7.36 3.44
C THR A 164 -9.62 7.71 4.51
N VAL A 165 -10.09 6.75 5.30
CA VAL A 165 -10.97 7.03 6.46
C VAL A 165 -10.24 7.86 7.52
N LEU A 166 -8.95 7.57 7.79
CA LEU A 166 -8.16 8.38 8.72
C LEU A 166 -8.00 9.83 8.21
N GLY A 167 -7.71 10.01 6.92
CA GLY A 167 -7.62 11.32 6.27
C GLY A 167 -8.95 12.07 6.25
N TYR A 168 -10.07 11.36 6.07
CA TYR A 168 -11.41 11.91 6.14
C TYR A 168 -11.71 12.56 7.51
N HIS A 169 -11.19 11.98 8.60
CA HIS A 169 -11.32 12.47 9.97
C HIS A 169 -10.10 13.26 10.46
N ARG A 170 -9.27 13.77 9.55
CA ARG A 170 -7.98 14.38 9.92
C ARG A 170 -8.15 15.54 10.87
N ASP A 171 -9.08 16.46 10.58
CA ASP A 171 -9.29 17.67 11.38
C ASP A 171 -9.68 17.32 12.82
N GLU A 172 -10.56 16.34 13.00
CA GLU A 172 -10.94 15.83 14.32
C GLU A 172 -9.76 15.14 15.02
N MET A 173 -8.96 14.36 14.30
CA MET A 173 -7.79 13.67 14.86
C MET A 173 -6.67 14.63 15.30
N GLU A 174 -6.44 15.69 14.52
CA GLU A 174 -5.46 16.74 14.86
C GLU A 174 -5.93 17.55 16.07
N ALA A 175 -7.21 17.93 16.12
CA ALA A 175 -7.79 18.65 17.26
C ALA A 175 -7.67 17.88 18.59
N ASN A 176 -7.66 16.55 18.54
CA ASN A 176 -7.52 15.68 19.70
C ASN A 176 -6.07 15.21 19.95
N GLY A 177 -5.09 15.67 19.15
CA GLY A 177 -3.69 15.25 19.27
C GLY A 177 -3.43 13.76 18.94
N LEU A 178 -4.36 13.11 18.24
CA LEU A 178 -4.32 11.67 17.92
C LEU A 178 -3.68 11.39 16.55
N TRP A 179 -3.61 12.39 15.67
CA TRP A 179 -3.15 12.24 14.28
C TRP A 179 -1.80 11.53 14.15
N SER A 180 -0.75 12.07 14.77
CA SER A 180 0.61 11.54 14.65
C SER A 180 0.73 10.10 15.14
N LYS A 181 0.00 9.74 16.20
CA LYS A 181 -0.02 8.39 16.76
C LYS A 181 -0.64 7.40 15.77
N HIS A 182 -1.84 7.68 15.28
CA HIS A 182 -2.53 6.76 14.36
C HIS A 182 -1.82 6.66 13.01
N LEU A 183 -1.19 7.73 12.55
CA LEU A 183 -0.37 7.70 11.34
C LEU A 183 0.86 6.78 11.51
N LEU A 184 1.52 6.81 12.67
CA LEU A 184 2.65 5.93 12.97
C LEU A 184 2.21 4.46 13.07
N GLU A 185 1.16 4.17 13.83
CA GLU A 185 0.59 2.81 13.95
C GLU A 185 0.23 2.24 12.58
N LEU A 186 -0.33 3.08 11.70
CA LEU A 186 -0.68 2.66 10.36
C LEU A 186 0.57 2.37 9.50
N LYS A 187 1.60 3.23 9.54
CA LYS A 187 2.89 2.99 8.87
C LYS A 187 3.53 1.67 9.29
N GLU A 188 3.43 1.31 10.56
CA GLU A 188 3.96 0.06 11.10
C GLU A 188 3.14 -1.15 10.66
N SER A 189 1.83 -0.98 10.45
CA SER A 189 0.94 -2.06 10.02
C SER A 189 1.06 -2.46 8.54
N VAL A 190 1.62 -1.58 7.69
CA VAL A 190 1.77 -1.88 6.25
C VAL A 190 2.83 -2.95 6.03
N ARG A 191 2.40 -4.13 5.61
CA ARG A 191 3.27 -5.17 5.07
C ARG A 191 3.39 -4.92 3.57
N SER A 192 4.57 -4.54 3.11
CA SER A 192 4.89 -4.16 1.72
C SER A 192 6.25 -4.65 1.33
#